data_AF-A0AAD4C7Y8-F1
#
_entry.id   AF-A0AAD4C7Y8-F1
#
_cell.length_a   1.000
_cell.length_b   1.000
_cell.length_c   1.000
_cell.angle_alpha   90.00
_cell.angle_beta   90.00
_cell.angle_gamma   90.00
#
_symmetry.space_group_name_H-M   'P 1'
#
loop_
_entity.id
_entity.type
_entity.pdbx_description
1 polymer ?
#
loop_
_entity_poly.entity_id
_entity_poly.type
_entity_poly.pdbx_seq_one_letter_code
_entity_poly.pdbx_strand_id
1 'polypeptide(L)'
;MYLAEELIPIRAGEAFVKYIHNDKAKPNIFFNIELDEVTEFLAFTQHVQYITTNKLTYISDYQGHGSLLTDPQILTNPELGKDLFGGGNLRSALINFEDKHACNEFCKWPGFGLSEFGFSDDESDADVQTGS
;
A
#
# COMPACT_ATOMS: atom_id res chain seq x y z
N MET A 1 16.24 18.85 13.55
CA MET A 1 16.62 18.41 12.19
C MET A 1 15.36 18.41 11.36
N TYR A 2 15.42 18.94 10.13
CA TYR A 2 14.25 19.03 9.25
C TYR A 2 14.60 18.37 7.92
N LEU A 3 13.60 17.74 7.30
CA LEU A 3 13.64 17.32 5.90
C LEU A 3 12.90 18.39 5.09
N ALA A 4 13.39 18.69 3.89
CA ALA A 4 12.73 19.59 2.95
C ALA A 4 12.59 18.86 1.61
N GLU A 5 11.43 19.00 1.00
CA GLU A 5 11.06 18.42 -0.30
C GLU A 5 10.41 19.47 -1.19
N GLU A 6 10.21 19.15 -2.46
CA GLU A 6 9.50 20.02 -3.39
C GLU A 6 8.01 20.08 -3.05
N LEU A 7 7.45 21.30 -3.04
CA LEU A 7 6.02 21.48 -2.84
C LEU A 7 5.27 20.91 -4.05
N ILE A 8 4.46 19.88 -3.82
CA ILE A 8 3.59 19.33 -4.86
C ILE A 8 2.54 20.40 -5.22
N PRO A 9 2.48 20.86 -6.49
CA PRO A 9 1.56 21.90 -6.90
C PRO A 9 0.13 21.33 -7.02
N ILE A 10 -0.77 21.78 -6.16
CA ILE A 10 -2.20 21.40 -6.18
C ILE A 10 -3.01 22.63 -6.58
N ARG A 11 -3.82 22.54 -7.64
CA ARG A 11 -4.61 23.68 -8.11
C ARG A 11 -5.85 23.88 -7.23
N ALA A 12 -6.45 25.07 -7.32
CA ALA A 12 -7.70 25.35 -6.63
C ALA A 12 -8.81 24.37 -7.08
N GLY A 13 -9.36 23.62 -6.13
CA GLY A 13 -10.39 22.61 -6.38
C GLY A 13 -9.86 21.18 -6.54
N GLU A 14 -8.54 20.99 -6.57
CA GLU A 14 -7.89 19.68 -6.52
C GLU A 14 -7.49 19.32 -5.07
N ALA A 15 -7.18 18.05 -4.84
CA ALA A 15 -6.80 17.56 -3.52
C ALA A 15 -5.56 16.67 -3.57
N PHE A 16 -4.85 16.64 -2.46
CA PHE A 16 -3.89 15.59 -2.14
C PHE A 16 -4.67 14.31 -1.87
N VAL A 17 -4.26 13.22 -2.51
CA VAL A 17 -4.97 11.94 -2.49
C VAL A 17 -4.14 10.92 -1.74
N LYS A 18 -4.77 10.20 -0.82
CA LYS A 18 -4.22 9.00 -0.21
C LYS A 18 -4.80 7.79 -0.92
N TYR A 19 -3.99 7.17 -1.78
CA TYR A 19 -4.40 6.07 -2.65
C TYR A 19 -4.49 4.74 -1.87
N ILE A 20 -3.48 4.45 -1.03
CA ILE A 20 -3.42 3.23 -0.23
C ILE A 20 -3.11 3.59 1.21
N HIS A 21 -3.82 2.99 2.16
CA HIS A 21 -3.54 3.18 3.58
C HIS A 21 -2.35 2.33 4.04
N ASN A 22 -1.63 2.82 5.03
CA ASN A 22 -0.50 2.11 5.61
C ASN A 22 -0.86 0.80 6.33
N ASP A 23 -2.06 0.69 6.89
CA ASP A 23 -2.51 -0.47 7.67
C ASP A 23 -3.21 -1.54 6.82
N LYS A 24 -3.60 -1.19 5.59
CA LYS A 24 -4.37 -2.06 4.69
C LYS A 24 -3.74 -2.08 3.31
N ALA A 25 -3.37 -3.26 2.82
CA ALA A 25 -2.94 -3.50 1.44
C ALA A 25 -4.11 -3.40 0.42
N LYS A 26 -5.12 -2.59 0.72
CA LYS A 26 -6.34 -2.41 -0.07
C LYS A 26 -6.34 -1.01 -0.69
N PRO A 27 -6.66 -0.89 -1.99
CA PRO A 27 -6.99 0.37 -2.64
C PRO A 27 -8.06 1.15 -1.86
N ASN A 28 -7.93 2.47 -1.76
CA ASN A 28 -9.09 3.31 -1.48
C ASN A 28 -10.04 3.33 -2.67
N ILE A 29 -11.34 3.44 -2.36
CA ILE A 29 -12.40 3.49 -3.37
C ILE A 29 -12.71 4.95 -3.63
N PHE A 30 -12.65 5.36 -4.90
CA PHE A 30 -13.02 6.69 -5.34
C PHE A 30 -14.30 6.62 -6.18
N PHE A 31 -14.98 7.76 -6.33
CA PHE A 31 -16.06 7.93 -7.32
C PHE A 31 -15.50 8.60 -8.58
N ASN A 32 -14.26 8.27 -8.93
CA ASN A 32 -13.50 8.84 -10.04
C ASN A 32 -12.67 7.74 -10.68
N ILE A 33 -13.01 7.39 -11.92
CA ILE A 33 -12.43 6.27 -12.67
C ILE A 33 -10.90 6.42 -12.84
N GLU A 34 -10.41 7.63 -13.06
CA GLU A 34 -8.97 7.87 -13.23
C GLU A 34 -8.22 7.64 -11.90
N LEU A 35 -8.80 8.07 -10.78
CA LEU A 35 -8.22 7.81 -9.47
C LEU A 35 -8.29 6.32 -9.11
N ASP A 36 -9.38 5.63 -9.44
CA ASP A 36 -9.51 4.20 -9.23
C ASP A 36 -8.44 3.43 -10.03
N GLU A 37 -8.26 3.74 -11.32
CA GLU A 37 -7.25 3.10 -12.16
C GLU A 37 -5.82 3.33 -11.63
N VAL A 38 -5.50 4.56 -11.21
CA VAL A 38 -4.20 4.85 -10.57
C VAL A 38 -4.04 4.06 -9.28
N THR A 39 -5.09 3.98 -8.45
CA THR A 39 -5.04 3.25 -7.17
C THR A 39 -4.85 1.76 -7.39
N GLU A 40 -5.55 1.18 -8.35
CA GLU A 40 -5.38 -0.23 -8.75
C GLU A 40 -3.97 -0.49 -9.28
N PHE A 41 -3.46 0.38 -10.15
CA PHE A 41 -2.08 0.26 -10.64
C PHE A 41 -1.08 0.31 -9.48
N LEU A 42 -1.25 1.22 -8.52
CA LEU A 42 -0.39 1.31 -7.33
C LEU A 42 -0.48 0.05 -6.47
N ALA A 43 -1.66 -0.50 -6.25
CA ALA A 43 -1.81 -1.76 -5.52
C ALA A 43 -1.11 -2.92 -6.24
N PHE A 44 -1.22 -2.98 -7.56
CA PHE A 44 -0.47 -3.93 -8.38
C PHE A 44 1.06 -3.80 -8.19
N THR A 45 1.59 -2.57 -8.09
CA THR A 45 3.03 -2.40 -7.82
C THR A 45 3.45 -3.00 -6.49
N GLN A 46 2.58 -2.98 -5.46
CA GLN A 46 2.87 -3.62 -4.17
C GLN A 46 3.05 -5.14 -4.35
N HIS A 47 2.17 -5.76 -5.15
CA HIS A 47 2.26 -7.18 -5.48
C HIS A 47 3.58 -7.50 -6.20
N VAL A 48 3.91 -6.74 -7.24
CA VAL A 48 5.18 -6.92 -7.98
C VAL A 48 6.38 -6.80 -7.05
N GLN A 49 6.43 -5.74 -6.22
CA GLN A 49 7.53 -5.52 -5.28
C GLN A 49 7.64 -6.67 -4.28
N TYR A 50 6.53 -7.11 -3.71
CA TYR A 50 6.48 -8.20 -2.74
C TYR A 50 7.02 -9.50 -3.34
N ILE A 51 6.56 -9.90 -4.53
CA ILE A 51 7.03 -11.13 -5.18
C ILE A 51 8.48 -11.00 -5.64
N THR A 52 8.86 -9.89 -6.28
CA THR A 52 10.21 -9.67 -6.83
C THR A 52 11.27 -9.65 -5.73
N THR A 53 10.91 -9.17 -4.53
CA THR A 53 11.81 -9.14 -3.37
C THR A 53 11.79 -10.42 -2.56
N ASN A 54 11.17 -11.51 -3.05
CA ASN A 54 10.97 -12.75 -2.31
C ASN A 54 10.27 -12.53 -0.95
N LYS A 55 9.20 -11.72 -0.97
CA LYS A 55 8.35 -11.41 0.19
C LYS A 55 9.05 -10.61 1.28
N LEU A 56 10.17 -9.95 0.95
CA LEU A 56 10.96 -9.21 1.93
C LEU A 56 10.44 -7.78 2.15
N THR A 57 9.85 -7.15 1.13
CA THR A 57 9.37 -5.78 1.26
C THR A 57 8.36 -5.38 0.18
N TYR A 58 7.52 -4.41 0.49
CA TYR A 58 6.75 -3.63 -0.48
C TYR A 58 6.50 -2.21 0.06
N ILE A 59 6.11 -1.31 -0.84
CA ILE A 59 5.79 0.07 -0.52
C ILE A 59 4.30 0.20 -0.22
N SER A 60 3.96 0.88 0.86
CA SER A 60 2.60 1.25 1.25
C SER A 60 2.50 2.77 1.46
N ASP A 61 1.34 3.20 1.94
CA ASP A 61 1.01 4.61 2.17
C ASP A 61 1.18 5.50 0.94
N TYR A 62 0.80 4.99 -0.23
CA TYR A 62 0.88 5.78 -1.46
C TYR A 62 -0.06 6.99 -1.36
N GLN A 63 0.54 8.18 -1.38
CA GLN A 63 -0.17 9.44 -1.28
C GLN A 63 0.53 10.53 -2.08
N GLY A 64 -0.21 11.49 -2.60
CA GLY A 64 0.34 12.49 -3.51
C GLY A 64 -0.70 13.24 -4.32
N HIS A 65 -0.27 13.81 -5.43
CA HIS A 65 -1.16 14.48 -6.38
C HIS A 65 -0.59 14.41 -7.80
N GLY A 66 -1.47 14.16 -8.78
CA GLY A 66 -1.09 14.02 -10.18
C GLY A 66 -0.11 12.87 -10.37
N SER A 67 1.06 13.15 -10.93
CA SER A 67 2.12 12.16 -11.17
C SER A 67 3.19 12.10 -10.06
N LEU A 68 2.98 12.80 -8.94
CA LEU A 68 3.93 12.86 -7.82
C LEU A 68 3.36 12.16 -6.60
N LEU A 69 4.13 11.22 -6.06
CA LEU A 69 3.88 10.57 -4.78
C LEU A 69 4.93 11.04 -3.77
N THR A 70 4.55 11.13 -2.50
CA THR A 70 5.46 11.44 -1.40
C THR A 70 5.09 10.65 -0.14
N ASP A 71 5.95 10.75 0.87
CA ASP A 71 5.79 10.13 2.18
C ASP A 71 5.38 8.63 2.14
N PRO A 72 6.10 7.78 1.38
CA PRO A 72 5.79 6.35 1.36
C PRO A 72 6.17 5.69 2.68
N GLN A 73 5.49 4.59 2.99
CA GLN A 73 5.87 3.70 4.08
C GLN A 73 6.43 2.39 3.50
N ILE A 74 7.73 2.13 3.71
CA ILE A 74 8.34 0.88 3.25
C ILE A 74 8.19 -0.18 4.33
N LEU A 75 7.43 -1.23 4.03
CA LEU A 75 7.20 -2.35 4.93
C LEU A 75 8.25 -3.43 4.66
N THR A 76 8.96 -3.85 5.70
CA THR A 76 10.10 -4.79 5.58
C THR A 76 9.95 -5.97 6.51
N ASN A 77 10.46 -7.12 6.07
CA ASN A 77 10.53 -8.32 6.90
C ASN A 77 11.30 -8.00 8.20
N PRO A 78 10.71 -8.22 9.38
CA PRO A 78 11.35 -7.93 10.66
C PRO A 78 12.70 -8.63 10.87
N GLU A 79 12.95 -9.74 10.17
CA GLU A 79 14.23 -10.46 10.23
C GLU A 79 15.39 -9.66 9.64
N LEU A 80 15.11 -8.66 8.79
CA LEU A 80 16.13 -7.78 8.22
C LEU A 80 16.60 -6.69 9.21
N GLY A 81 15.86 -6.46 10.29
CA GLY A 81 16.15 -5.42 11.28
C GLY A 81 14.91 -4.60 11.65
N LYS A 82 15.07 -3.72 12.65
CA LYS A 82 14.02 -2.76 13.05
C LYS A 82 14.22 -1.45 12.32
N ASP A 83 13.11 -0.85 11.86
CA ASP A 83 13.03 0.51 11.34
C ASP A 83 14.03 0.85 10.22
N LEU A 84 14.31 -0.12 9.33
CA LEU A 84 15.31 -0.01 8.25
C LEU A 84 15.10 1.22 7.36
N PHE A 85 13.84 1.59 7.14
CA PHE A 85 13.43 2.73 6.32
C PHE A 85 12.55 3.72 7.10
N GLY A 86 12.70 3.74 8.44
CA GLY A 86 11.92 4.58 9.35
C GLY A 86 11.02 3.79 10.30
N GLY A 87 10.48 4.48 11.30
CA GLY A 87 9.69 3.88 12.40
C GLY A 87 8.30 3.34 12.02
N GLY A 88 7.92 3.42 10.74
CA GLY A 88 6.62 3.00 10.23
C GLY A 88 6.53 1.51 9.89
N ASN A 89 7.48 0.65 10.26
CA ASN A 89 7.40 -0.75 9.81
C ASN A 89 6.27 -1.53 10.51
N LEU A 90 5.16 -1.81 9.81
CA LEU A 90 4.04 -2.60 10.31
C LEU A 90 4.21 -4.08 9.95
N ARG A 91 4.78 -4.85 10.88
CA ARG A 91 5.02 -6.30 10.71
C ARG A 91 3.77 -7.07 10.25
N SER A 92 2.62 -6.76 10.82
CA SER A 92 1.35 -7.42 10.49
C SER A 92 0.95 -7.21 9.04
N ALA A 93 1.20 -6.01 8.48
CA ALA A 93 0.86 -5.68 7.11
C ALA A 93 1.70 -6.47 6.09
N LEU A 94 2.95 -6.83 6.42
CA LEU A 94 3.75 -7.71 5.57
C LEU A 94 3.30 -9.18 5.66
N ILE A 95 3.07 -9.69 6.87
CA ILE A 95 2.69 -11.09 7.10
C ILE A 95 1.34 -11.40 6.44
N ASN A 96 0.39 -10.48 6.55
CA ASN A 96 -0.97 -10.67 6.05
C ASN A 96 -1.15 -10.16 4.62
N PHE A 97 -0.07 -9.82 3.91
CA PHE A 97 -0.17 -9.18 2.59
C PHE A 97 -0.92 -10.07 1.59
N GLU A 98 -0.59 -11.36 1.53
CA GLU A 98 -1.23 -12.32 0.62
C GLU A 98 -2.73 -12.48 0.91
N ASP A 99 -3.12 -12.45 2.19
CA ASP A 99 -4.53 -12.57 2.59
C ASP A 99 -5.33 -11.29 2.32
N LYS A 100 -4.68 -10.12 2.46
CA LYS A 100 -5.34 -8.81 2.42
C LYS A 100 -5.28 -8.10 1.07
N HIS A 101 -4.30 -8.44 0.23
CA HIS A 101 -4.15 -7.84 -1.09
C HIS A 101 -5.21 -8.39 -2.06
N ALA A 102 -6.08 -7.51 -2.54
CA ALA A 102 -7.08 -7.84 -3.56
C ALA A 102 -6.46 -7.71 -4.96
N CYS A 103 -6.19 -8.83 -5.62
CA CYS A 103 -5.65 -8.82 -6.98
C CYS A 103 -6.65 -8.19 -7.97
N ASN A 104 -6.18 -7.19 -8.72
CA ASN A 104 -6.95 -6.50 -9.77
C ASN A 104 -6.51 -6.95 -11.18
N GLU A 105 -7.03 -6.29 -12.21
CA GLU A 105 -6.78 -6.64 -13.61
C GLU A 105 -5.30 -6.51 -14.01
N PHE A 106 -4.55 -5.58 -13.41
CA PHE A 106 -3.10 -5.49 -13.62
C PHE A 106 -2.38 -6.71 -13.03
N CYS A 107 -2.74 -7.14 -11.82
CA CYS A 107 -2.17 -8.35 -11.19
C CYS A 107 -2.43 -9.60 -12.02
N LYS A 108 -3.63 -9.70 -12.61
CA LYS A 108 -4.08 -10.86 -13.40
C LYS A 108 -3.52 -10.88 -14.81
N TRP A 109 -2.87 -9.80 -15.27
CA TRP A 109 -2.33 -9.75 -16.62
C TRP A 109 -1.21 -10.79 -16.80
N PRO A 110 -1.35 -11.76 -17.74
CA PRO A 110 -0.41 -12.86 -17.86
C PRO A 110 1.03 -12.44 -18.19
N GLY A 111 1.22 -11.25 -18.76
CA GLY A 111 2.54 -10.71 -19.10
C GLY A 111 3.43 -10.45 -17.88
N PHE A 112 2.86 -10.26 -16.68
CA PHE A 112 3.64 -10.12 -15.45
C PHE A 112 3.94 -11.46 -14.76
N GLY A 113 3.23 -12.54 -15.11
CA GLY A 113 3.45 -13.86 -14.53
C GLY A 113 3.22 -13.95 -13.01
N LEU A 114 2.38 -13.06 -12.45
CA LEU A 114 2.04 -13.08 -11.03
C LEU A 114 1.05 -14.19 -10.71
N SER A 115 1.17 -14.77 -9.52
CA SER A 115 0.16 -15.70 -8.99
C SER A 115 -0.89 -14.91 -8.22
N GLU A 116 -2.17 -15.14 -8.52
CA GLU A 116 -3.26 -14.51 -7.78
C GLU A 116 -3.28 -15.02 -6.33
N PHE A 117 -3.49 -14.10 -5.38
CA PHE A 117 -3.70 -14.46 -3.99
C PHE A 117 -5.17 -14.77 -3.70
N GLY A 118 -5.42 -15.72 -2.80
CA GLY A 118 -6.76 -16.05 -2.35
C GLY A 118 -7.23 -15.03 -1.33
N PHE A 119 -8.03 -14.06 -1.76
CA PHE A 119 -8.63 -13.09 -0.85
C PHE A 119 -9.66 -13.78 0.07
N SER A 120 -9.49 -13.64 1.39
CA SER A 120 -10.46 -14.07 2.39
C SER A 120 -11.04 -12.86 3.12
N ASP A 121 -12.36 -12.68 3.01
CA ASP A 121 -13.12 -11.59 3.63
C ASP A 121 -13.38 -11.79 5.14
N ASP A 122 -12.53 -12.52 5.85
CA ASP A 122 -12.70 -12.76 7.28
C ASP A 122 -12.17 -11.55 8.09
N GLU A 123 -12.92 -10.44 8.07
CA GLU A 123 -12.87 -9.42 9.12
C GLU A 123 -14.02 -9.67 10.11
N SER A 124 -13.76 -10.50 11.12
CA SER A 124 -14.49 -10.40 12.38
C SER A 124 -13.80 -9.33 13.22
N ASP A 125 -14.46 -8.17 13.34
CA ASP A 125 -14.11 -7.14 14.31
C ASP A 125 -14.22 -7.73 15.71
N ALA A 126 -13.09 -8.15 16.28
CA ALA A 126 -12.95 -8.46 17.69
C ALA A 126 -12.00 -7.45 18.33
N ASP A 127 -12.42 -6.19 18.39
CA ASP A 127 -11.93 -5.26 19.42
C ASP A 127 -12.50 -5.73 20.77
N VAL A 128 -11.80 -6.69 21.37
CA VAL A 128 -11.93 -6.98 22.80
C VAL A 128 -11.24 -5.84 23.53
N GLN A 129 -12.05 -4.89 23.98
CA GLN A 129 -11.67 -3.90 24.96
C GLN A 129 -11.43 -4.59 26.31
N THR A 130 -10.18 -4.93 26.60
CA THR A 130 -9.65 -5.02 27.98
C THR A 130 -8.83 -3.74 28.18
N GLY A 131 -9.09 -2.87 29.15
CA GLY A 131 -9.45 -3.12 30.53
C GLY A 131 -8.25 -2.71 31.38
N SER A 132 -8.20 -1.44 31.77
CA SER A 132 -7.63 -0.91 33.03
C SER A 132 -8.05 0.55 33.17
#